data_AF-X1C7X7-F1
#
_entry.id   AF-X1C7X7-F1
#
_cell.length_a   1.000
_cell.length_b   1.000
_cell.length_c   1.000
_cell.angle_alpha   90.00
_cell.angle_beta   90.00
_cell.angle_gamma   90.00
#
_symmetry.space_group_name_H-M   'P 1'
#
loop_
_entity.id
_entity.type
_entity.pdbx_description
1 polymer ?
#
loop_
_entity_poly.entity_id
_entity_poly.type
_entity_poly.pdbx_seq_one_letter_code
_entity_poly.pdbx_strand_id
1 'polypeptide(L)'
;MALMFFNTHHFAESYFATLKSGAIATPVNFRFVGNEIDFIANDSGASIFFFAKEFHETITGVSQRLRSVEHFIGVDAGRRGVSHDYETFLRSGEPEEPEVEIGENDPCQIMYTSGTTGKPKGAVITHGNVFWNLMNTILTREHHPGEISLIIGPLYHTAALNNHFTVQVALGGTSIMIRKFDPEIVLGYIEKERANVISGSPA
;
A
#
# COMPACT_ATOMS: atom_id res chain seq x y z
N MET A 1 1.32 -10.70 -0.37
CA MET A 1 2.30 -9.95 0.44
C MET A 1 1.56 -8.92 1.28
N ALA A 2 1.81 -8.89 2.60
CA ALA A 2 1.20 -7.92 3.51
C ALA A 2 2.04 -6.63 3.57
N LEU A 3 1.40 -5.46 3.49
CA LEU A 3 2.06 -4.15 3.41
C LEU A 3 1.57 -3.21 4.52
N MET A 4 2.37 -3.00 5.57
CA MET A 4 2.01 -2.12 6.69
C MET A 4 2.91 -0.88 6.71
N PHE A 5 2.52 0.13 5.94
CA PHE A 5 3.25 1.40 5.85
C PHE A 5 2.34 2.60 6.06
N PHE A 6 2.94 3.71 6.46
CA PHE A 6 2.38 5.03 6.16
C PHE A 6 2.51 5.33 4.65
N ASN A 7 1.86 6.40 4.19
CA ASN A 7 2.04 6.90 2.82
C ASN A 7 3.50 7.32 2.61
N THR A 8 4.27 6.46 1.92
CA THR A 8 5.71 6.59 1.66
C THR A 8 6.08 5.86 0.38
N HIS A 9 7.25 6.17 -0.19
CA HIS A 9 7.77 5.46 -1.36
C HIS A 9 7.89 3.94 -1.13
N HIS A 10 8.27 3.49 0.08
CA HIS A 10 8.28 2.07 0.45
C HIS A 10 6.94 1.37 0.18
N PHE A 11 5.80 2.04 0.45
CA PHE A 11 4.50 1.49 0.10
C PHE A 11 4.35 1.34 -1.41
N ALA A 12 4.67 2.38 -2.18
CA ALA A 12 4.55 2.37 -3.63
C ALA A 12 5.41 1.28 -4.27
N GLU A 13 6.69 1.23 -3.90
CA GLU A 13 7.66 0.23 -4.35
C GLU A 13 7.16 -1.18 -4.04
N SER A 14 6.83 -1.47 -2.77
CA SER A 14 6.37 -2.79 -2.35
C SER A 14 5.05 -3.17 -3.04
N TYR A 15 4.13 -2.21 -3.20
CA TYR A 15 2.85 -2.44 -3.86
C TYR A 15 3.05 -2.80 -5.34
N PHE A 16 3.77 -1.98 -6.11
CA PHE A 16 3.98 -2.27 -7.54
C PHE A 16 4.87 -3.48 -7.76
N ALA A 17 5.88 -3.73 -6.92
CA ALA A 17 6.68 -4.96 -6.98
C ALA A 17 5.81 -6.21 -6.72
N THR A 18 4.89 -6.14 -5.75
CA THR A 18 3.92 -7.21 -5.49
C THR A 18 3.08 -7.48 -6.74
N LEU A 19 2.52 -6.44 -7.35
CA LEU A 19 1.69 -6.60 -8.55
C LEU A 19 2.47 -7.16 -9.73
N LYS A 20 3.68 -6.64 -9.99
CA LYS A 20 4.52 -7.07 -11.12
C LYS A 20 5.02 -8.50 -10.98
N SER A 21 5.18 -9.01 -9.76
CA SER A 21 5.56 -10.40 -9.50
C SER A 21 4.40 -11.40 -9.62
N GLY A 22 3.18 -10.96 -9.92
CA GLY A 22 1.98 -11.79 -9.92
C GLY A 22 1.48 -12.15 -8.52
N ALA A 23 2.04 -11.53 -7.48
CA ALA A 23 1.59 -11.71 -6.11
C ALA A 23 0.43 -10.76 -5.78
N ILE A 24 -0.30 -11.09 -4.71
CA ILE A 24 -1.47 -10.33 -4.26
C ILE A 24 -1.06 -9.36 -3.15
N ALA A 25 -1.32 -8.06 -3.32
CA ALA A 25 -1.05 -7.04 -2.32
C ALA A 25 -2.13 -7.02 -1.24
N THR A 26 -1.73 -7.10 0.02
CA THR A 26 -2.63 -6.95 1.18
C THR A 26 -2.19 -5.75 2.00
N PRO A 27 -2.62 -4.52 1.63
CA PRO A 27 -2.40 -3.35 2.47
C PRO A 27 -3.03 -3.52 3.85
N VAL A 28 -2.21 -3.41 4.89
CA VAL A 28 -2.62 -3.56 6.28
C VAL A 28 -2.79 -2.19 6.91
N ASN A 29 -3.92 -1.97 7.59
CA ASN A 29 -4.15 -0.75 8.34
C ASN A 29 -3.07 -0.57 9.41
N PHE A 30 -2.28 0.50 9.31
CA PHE A 30 -1.19 0.79 10.23
C PHE A 30 -1.63 1.02 11.69
N ARG A 31 -2.93 1.15 11.95
CA ARG A 31 -3.50 1.29 13.30
C ARG A 31 -3.80 -0.05 13.97
N PHE A 32 -3.77 -1.15 13.21
CA PHE A 32 -4.00 -2.48 13.76
C PHE A 32 -2.84 -2.93 14.63
N VAL A 33 -3.17 -3.75 15.63
CA VAL A 33 -2.20 -4.29 16.58
C VAL A 33 -2.49 -5.78 16.82
N GLY A 34 -1.58 -6.48 17.49
CA GLY A 34 -1.87 -7.76 18.14
C GLY A 34 -2.67 -8.77 17.31
N ASN A 35 -3.95 -8.90 17.65
CA ASN A 35 -4.87 -9.89 17.08
C ASN A 35 -5.37 -9.52 15.67
N GLU A 36 -5.46 -8.23 15.34
CA GLU A 36 -5.92 -7.80 14.02
C GLU A 36 -4.88 -8.10 12.95
N ILE A 37 -3.59 -7.87 13.26
CA ILE A 37 -2.48 -8.22 12.38
C ILE A 37 -2.39 -9.73 12.19
N ASP A 38 -2.48 -10.49 13.28
CA ASP A 38 -2.52 -11.96 13.28
C ASP A 38 -3.62 -12.49 12.35
N PHE A 39 -4.84 -12.00 12.55
CA PHE A 39 -5.98 -12.39 11.73
C PHE A 39 -5.75 -12.08 10.25
N ILE A 40 -5.38 -10.85 9.89
CA ILE A 40 -5.24 -10.43 8.49
C ILE A 40 -4.10 -11.16 7.77
N ALA A 41 -2.95 -11.30 8.42
CA ALA A 41 -1.80 -11.96 7.81
C ALA A 41 -2.11 -13.43 7.52
N ASN A 42 -2.72 -14.13 8.48
CA ASN A 42 -3.06 -15.54 8.33
C ASN A 42 -4.25 -15.77 7.38
N ASP A 43 -5.30 -14.94 7.44
CA ASP A 43 -6.49 -15.04 6.58
C ASP A 43 -6.15 -14.72 5.11
N SER A 44 -5.26 -13.76 4.87
CA SER A 44 -4.77 -13.46 3.51
C SER A 44 -3.75 -14.45 2.97
N GLY A 45 -3.22 -15.34 3.82
CA GLY A 45 -2.13 -16.25 3.46
C GLY A 45 -0.85 -15.52 3.06
N ALA A 46 -0.56 -14.35 3.65
CA ALA A 46 0.61 -13.57 3.28
C ALA A 46 1.90 -14.35 3.59
N SER A 47 2.77 -14.51 2.59
CA SER A 47 4.09 -15.15 2.70
C SER A 47 5.22 -14.18 3.05
N ILE A 48 5.07 -12.91 2.67
CA ILE A 48 6.01 -11.83 2.97
C ILE A 48 5.26 -10.69 3.64
N PHE A 49 5.84 -10.13 4.69
CA PHE A 49 5.30 -8.99 5.43
C PHE A 49 6.29 -7.83 5.39
N PHE A 50 5.93 -6.78 4.66
CA PHE A 50 6.67 -5.52 4.59
C PHE A 50 6.10 -4.51 5.59
N PHE A 51 6.98 -3.81 6.32
CA PHE A 51 6.52 -2.84 7.31
C PHE A 51 7.48 -1.68 7.57
N ALA A 52 6.91 -0.55 7.95
CA ALA A 52 7.67 0.65 8.33
C ALA A 52 8.40 0.47 9.67
N LYS A 53 9.46 1.25 9.89
CA LYS A 53 10.27 1.19 11.12
C LYS A 53 9.48 1.40 12.40
N GLU A 54 8.40 2.17 12.33
CA GLU A 54 7.51 2.46 13.45
C GLU A 54 6.79 1.20 13.97
N PHE A 55 6.74 0.11 13.19
CA PHE A 55 6.02 -1.12 13.53
C PHE A 55 6.93 -2.28 13.96
N HIS A 56 8.25 -2.07 14.10
CA HIS A 56 9.21 -3.11 14.50
C HIS A 56 8.80 -3.88 15.76
N GLU A 57 8.46 -3.17 16.83
CA GLU A 57 8.07 -3.80 18.10
C GLU A 57 6.75 -4.57 17.96
N THR A 58 5.78 -3.98 17.26
CA THR A 58 4.47 -4.59 17.03
C THR A 58 4.60 -5.88 16.23
N ILE A 59 5.34 -5.86 15.12
CA ILE A 59 5.56 -7.02 14.27
C ILE A 59 6.37 -8.09 14.99
N THR A 60 7.42 -7.72 15.71
CA THR A 60 8.21 -8.66 16.52
C THR A 60 7.31 -9.39 17.52
N GLY A 61 6.44 -8.66 18.23
CA GLY A 61 5.52 -9.21 19.23
C GLY A 61 4.42 -10.13 18.70
N VAL A 62 4.18 -10.14 17.39
CA VAL A 62 3.16 -11.01 16.75
C VAL A 62 3.74 -12.04 15.78
N SER A 63 5.02 -11.90 15.41
CA SER A 63 5.69 -12.70 14.36
C SER A 63 5.48 -14.21 14.50
N GLN A 64 5.61 -14.76 15.72
CA GLN A 64 5.43 -16.19 16.00
C GLN A 64 4.00 -16.70 15.78
N ARG A 65 3.02 -15.80 15.67
CA ARG A 65 1.62 -16.13 15.38
C ARG A 65 1.29 -16.05 13.88
N LEU A 66 2.14 -15.42 13.08
CA LEU A 66 1.92 -15.25 11.63
C LEU A 66 2.44 -16.48 10.89
N ARG A 67 1.61 -17.51 10.78
CA ARG A 67 2.02 -18.87 10.37
C ARG A 67 2.39 -18.97 8.90
N SER A 68 1.78 -18.13 8.06
CA SER A 68 2.06 -18.10 6.62
C SER A 68 3.26 -17.23 6.27
N VAL A 69 3.70 -16.33 7.15
CA VAL A 69 4.75 -15.34 6.84
C VAL A 69 6.13 -15.98 7.01
N GLU A 70 6.83 -16.15 5.90
CA GLU A 70 8.18 -16.70 5.84
C GLU A 70 9.25 -15.61 5.91
N HIS A 71 8.94 -14.42 5.37
CA HIS A 71 9.87 -13.30 5.34
C HIS A 71 9.26 -12.02 5.93
N PHE A 72 9.98 -11.44 6.88
CA PHE A 72 9.68 -10.13 7.46
C PHE A 72 10.67 -9.12 6.92
N ILE A 73 10.19 -8.07 6.25
CA ILE A 73 11.04 -7.04 5.63
C ILE A 73 10.69 -5.69 6.27
N GLY A 74 11.61 -5.15 7.08
CA GLY A 74 11.40 -3.93 7.84
C GLY A 74 12.31 -2.78 7.39
N VAL A 75 11.78 -1.57 7.32
CA VAL A 75 12.58 -0.36 7.08
C VAL A 75 13.46 -0.06 8.29
N ASP A 76 14.72 0.33 8.06
CA ASP A 76 15.72 0.59 9.11
C ASP A 76 15.87 -0.57 10.12
N ALA A 77 15.69 -1.83 9.68
CA ALA A 77 15.76 -3.00 10.56
C ALA A 77 17.18 -3.29 11.02
N GLY A 78 18.17 -3.02 10.16
CA GLY A 78 19.56 -3.43 10.39
C GLY A 78 19.66 -4.94 10.67
N ARG A 79 20.18 -5.31 11.84
CA ARG A 79 20.25 -6.71 12.34
C ARG A 79 19.25 -7.00 13.48
N ARG A 80 18.16 -6.24 13.58
CA ARG A 80 17.22 -6.34 14.71
C ARG A 80 16.13 -7.37 14.45
N GLY A 81 15.87 -8.18 15.48
CA GLY A 81 14.70 -9.05 15.54
C GLY A 81 14.67 -10.14 14.46
N VAL A 82 13.48 -10.39 13.94
CA VAL A 82 13.19 -11.46 12.97
C VAL A 82 13.21 -10.98 11.51
N SER A 83 13.45 -9.68 11.27
CA SER A 83 13.27 -9.06 9.96
C SER A 83 14.57 -8.78 9.23
N HIS A 84 14.53 -8.95 7.91
CA HIS A 84 15.54 -8.40 7.00
C HIS A 84 15.35 -6.89 6.85
N ASP A 85 16.45 -6.19 6.64
CA ASP A 85 16.46 -4.77 6.32
C ASP A 85 15.97 -4.51 4.89
N TYR A 86 15.02 -3.59 4.73
CA TYR A 86 14.37 -3.29 3.45
C TYR A 86 15.35 -2.94 2.34
N GLU A 87 16.26 -2.00 2.61
CA GLU A 87 17.23 -1.51 1.64
C GLU A 87 18.23 -2.59 1.23
N THR A 88 18.59 -3.45 2.19
CA THR A 88 19.45 -4.61 1.91
C THR A 88 18.73 -5.66 1.07
N PHE A 89 17.45 -5.94 1.36
CA PHE A 89 16.61 -6.81 0.56
C PHE A 89 16.44 -6.29 -0.87
N LEU A 90 16.13 -5.00 -1.04
CA LEU A 90 15.96 -4.36 -2.35
C LEU A 90 17.22 -4.49 -3.21
N ARG A 91 18.40 -4.20 -2.64
CA ARG A 91 19.69 -4.34 -3.36
C ARG A 91 20.06 -5.77 -3.73
N SER A 92 19.43 -6.77 -3.12
CA SER A 92 19.67 -8.18 -3.45
C SER A 92 18.87 -8.66 -4.66
N GLY A 93 17.89 -7.87 -5.11
CA GLY A 93 17.09 -8.16 -6.29
C GLY A 93 17.78 -7.80 -7.61
N GLU A 94 17.21 -8.31 -8.69
CA GLU A 94 17.63 -8.03 -10.07
C GLU A 94 16.78 -6.88 -10.66
N PRO A 95 17.36 -5.98 -11.48
CA PRO A 95 16.63 -4.88 -12.09
C PRO A 95 15.69 -5.32 -13.23
N GLU A 96 15.84 -6.54 -13.73
CA GLU A 96 15.03 -7.11 -14.80
C GLU A 96 13.56 -7.30 -14.39
N GLU A 97 12.68 -7.19 -15.39
CA GLU A 97 11.26 -7.48 -15.20
C GLU A 97 11.05 -8.97 -14.91
N PRO A 98 10.21 -9.33 -13.92
CA PRO A 98 9.91 -10.73 -13.66
C PRO A 98 9.18 -11.36 -14.85
N GLU A 99 9.61 -12.54 -15.27
CA GLU A 99 8.96 -13.33 -16.32
C GLU A 99 7.70 -14.01 -15.79
N VAL A 100 6.63 -13.24 -15.60
CA VAL A 100 5.33 -13.72 -15.10
C VAL A 100 4.21 -13.26 -16.03
N GLU A 101 3.35 -14.19 -16.44
CA GLU A 101 2.13 -13.88 -17.18
C GLU A 101 1.02 -13.49 -16.20
N ILE A 102 0.43 -12.30 -16.39
CA ILE A 102 -0.60 -11.73 -15.52
C ILE A 102 -1.80 -11.34 -16.37
N GLY A 103 -2.95 -11.96 -16.10
CA GLY A 103 -4.22 -11.68 -16.75
C GLY A 103 -5.09 -10.70 -15.95
N GLU A 104 -6.08 -10.11 -16.62
CA GLU A 104 -7.02 -9.17 -15.98
C GLU A 104 -7.87 -9.80 -14.87
N ASN A 105 -8.11 -11.11 -14.94
CA ASN A 105 -8.93 -11.83 -13.96
C ASN A 105 -8.11 -12.33 -12.76
N ASP A 106 -6.79 -12.16 -12.79
CA ASP A 106 -5.94 -12.58 -11.69
C ASP A 106 -6.11 -11.63 -10.50
N PRO A 107 -6.28 -12.17 -9.27
CA PRO A 107 -6.28 -11.37 -8.05
C PRO A 107 -5.00 -10.57 -7.89
N CYS A 108 -5.12 -9.31 -7.50
CA CYS A 108 -3.99 -8.40 -7.34
C CYS A 108 -4.00 -7.69 -5.98
N GLN A 109 -5.18 -7.57 -5.34
CA GLN A 109 -5.30 -7.01 -4.00
C GLN A 109 -6.25 -7.83 -3.11
N ILE A 110 -5.98 -7.82 -1.81
CA ILE A 110 -6.96 -8.16 -0.76
C ILE A 110 -7.12 -6.94 0.15
N MET A 111 -8.28 -6.30 0.07
CA MET A 111 -8.60 -5.10 0.86
C MET A 111 -9.50 -5.47 2.02
N TYR A 112 -8.99 -5.36 3.25
CA TYR A 112 -9.78 -5.67 4.45
C TYR A 112 -10.65 -4.50 4.86
N THR A 113 -11.93 -4.79 5.11
CA THR A 113 -12.92 -3.81 5.57
C THR A 113 -13.34 -4.11 7.01
N SER A 114 -13.45 -3.06 7.82
CA SER A 114 -14.00 -3.15 9.18
C SER A 114 -15.52 -3.36 9.09
N GLY A 115 -15.96 -4.62 8.93
CA GLY A 115 -17.38 -4.96 8.98
C GLY A 115 -18.01 -4.51 10.29
N THR A 116 -19.26 -4.06 10.26
CA THR A 116 -19.98 -3.51 11.43
C THR A 116 -20.38 -4.57 12.47
N THR A 117 -20.32 -5.86 12.13
CA THR A 117 -20.87 -6.94 12.96
C THR A 117 -19.94 -8.16 13.12
N GLY A 118 -18.65 -8.04 12.83
CA GLY A 118 -17.75 -9.19 12.93
C GLY A 118 -16.28 -8.93 12.57
N LYS A 119 -15.53 -10.01 12.38
CA LYS A 119 -14.13 -9.96 11.93
C LYS A 119 -14.02 -9.23 10.58
N PRO A 120 -12.91 -8.54 10.30
CA PRO A 120 -12.69 -7.91 9.00
C PRO A 120 -12.88 -8.90 7.85
N LYS A 121 -13.41 -8.42 6.72
CA LYS A 121 -13.60 -9.24 5.52
C LYS A 121 -12.62 -8.78 4.44
N GLY A 122 -11.84 -9.70 3.87
CA GLY A 122 -10.97 -9.45 2.74
C GLY A 122 -11.77 -9.40 1.43
N ALA A 123 -11.83 -8.22 0.80
CA ALA A 123 -12.34 -8.08 -0.55
C ALA A 123 -11.22 -8.38 -1.55
N VAL A 124 -11.36 -9.47 -2.30
CA VAL A 124 -10.43 -9.84 -3.38
C VAL A 124 -10.72 -8.98 -4.60
N ILE A 125 -9.69 -8.31 -5.11
CA ILE A 125 -9.78 -7.39 -6.26
C ILE A 125 -8.81 -7.89 -7.32
N THR A 126 -9.28 -7.98 -8.56
CA THR A 126 -8.48 -8.41 -9.72
C THR A 126 -7.77 -7.24 -10.41
N HIS A 127 -6.75 -7.54 -11.22
CA HIS A 127 -6.10 -6.52 -12.07
C HIS A 127 -7.10 -5.74 -12.92
N GLY A 128 -8.08 -6.43 -13.52
CA GLY A 128 -9.15 -5.85 -14.33
C GLY A 128 -10.06 -4.95 -13.51
N ASN A 129 -10.40 -5.30 -12.26
CA ASN A 129 -11.17 -4.41 -11.40
C ASN A 129 -10.46 -3.07 -11.15
N VAL A 130 -9.15 -3.11 -10.86
CA VAL A 130 -8.35 -1.89 -10.65
C VAL A 130 -8.26 -1.09 -11.96
N PHE A 131 -7.97 -1.75 -13.08
CA PHE A 131 -7.83 -1.10 -14.38
C PHE A 131 -9.13 -0.42 -14.86
N TRP A 132 -10.27 -1.11 -14.78
CA TRP A 132 -11.54 -0.51 -15.19
C TRP A 132 -12.01 0.60 -14.24
N ASN A 133 -11.73 0.47 -12.94
CA ASN A 133 -11.95 1.57 -11.99
C ASN A 133 -11.08 2.80 -12.31
N LEU A 134 -9.81 2.58 -12.63
CA LEU A 134 -8.87 3.59 -13.09
C LEU A 134 -9.42 4.34 -14.31
N MET A 135 -9.81 3.61 -15.37
CA MET A 135 -10.37 4.18 -16.58
C MET A 135 -11.63 5.01 -16.30
N ASN A 136 -12.57 4.46 -15.52
CA ASN A 136 -13.78 5.19 -15.12
C ASN A 136 -13.45 6.47 -14.35
N THR A 137 -12.46 6.43 -13.45
CA THR A 137 -12.07 7.59 -12.65
C THR A 137 -11.44 8.69 -13.52
N ILE A 138 -10.55 8.33 -14.42
CA ILE A 138 -9.92 9.29 -15.35
C ILE A 138 -10.97 9.96 -16.23
N LEU A 139 -11.90 9.19 -16.80
CA LEU A 139 -12.93 9.70 -17.71
C LEU A 139 -13.98 10.59 -17.02
N THR A 140 -14.22 10.40 -15.72
CA THR A 140 -15.31 11.10 -15.01
C THR A 140 -14.85 12.26 -14.14
N ARG A 141 -13.57 12.30 -13.74
CA ARG A 141 -13.04 13.34 -12.83
C ARG A 141 -12.16 14.39 -13.53
N GLU A 142 -12.13 14.39 -14.86
CA GLU A 142 -11.30 15.30 -15.67
C GLU A 142 -9.83 15.34 -15.20
N HIS A 143 -9.29 14.20 -14.78
CA HIS A 143 -7.87 14.14 -14.39
C HIS A 143 -6.98 14.27 -15.62
N HIS A 144 -5.93 15.08 -15.51
CA HIS A 144 -5.02 15.38 -16.61
C HIS A 144 -3.58 14.90 -16.35
N PRO A 145 -2.83 14.53 -17.41
CA PRO A 145 -1.39 14.31 -17.30
C PRO A 145 -0.65 15.52 -16.71
N GLY A 146 0.37 15.28 -15.90
CA GLY A 146 1.20 16.33 -15.28
C GLY A 146 0.61 16.97 -14.02
N GLU A 147 -0.50 16.45 -13.49
CA GLU A 147 -1.04 16.84 -12.19
C GLU A 147 -0.05 16.59 -11.05
N ILE A 148 -0.13 17.43 -10.01
CA ILE A 148 0.62 17.30 -8.76
C ILE A 148 -0.41 17.09 -7.65
N SER A 149 -0.51 15.85 -7.18
CA SER A 149 -1.55 15.40 -6.26
C SER A 149 -1.03 15.18 -4.85
N LEU A 150 -1.79 15.64 -3.86
CA LEU A 150 -1.58 15.32 -2.46
C LEU A 150 -2.31 14.03 -2.08
N ILE A 151 -1.54 12.99 -1.76
CA ILE A 151 -2.05 11.70 -1.29
C ILE A 151 -2.18 11.74 0.23
N ILE A 152 -3.34 12.21 0.70
CA ILE A 152 -3.65 12.41 2.12
C ILE A 152 -4.27 11.17 2.75
N GLY A 153 -5.18 10.51 2.03
CA GLY A 153 -5.83 9.31 2.51
C GLY A 153 -4.82 8.16 2.67
N PRO A 154 -4.94 7.31 3.71
CA PRO A 154 -4.04 6.17 3.86
C PRO A 154 -4.13 5.20 2.69
N LEU A 155 -2.99 4.80 2.13
CA LEU A 155 -2.93 3.90 0.97
C LEU A 155 -3.38 2.46 1.27
N TYR A 156 -3.64 2.11 2.53
CA TYR A 156 -4.32 0.86 2.84
C TYR A 156 -5.84 0.88 2.58
N HIS A 157 -6.40 2.05 2.25
CA HIS A 157 -7.80 2.20 1.87
C HIS A 157 -7.97 2.32 0.35
N THR A 158 -8.96 1.63 -0.21
CA THR A 158 -9.21 1.60 -1.66
C THR A 158 -9.45 3.00 -2.26
N ALA A 159 -10.06 3.92 -1.52
CA ALA A 159 -10.31 5.26 -2.04
C ALA A 159 -9.00 6.01 -2.33
N ALA A 160 -8.03 5.97 -1.42
CA ALA A 160 -6.75 6.62 -1.62
C ALA A 160 -5.87 5.86 -2.63
N LEU A 161 -5.87 4.54 -2.56
CA LEU A 161 -5.05 3.69 -3.43
C LEU A 161 -5.57 3.66 -4.87
N ASN A 162 -6.81 3.22 -5.07
CA ASN A 162 -7.37 2.88 -6.38
C ASN A 162 -8.02 4.08 -7.09
N ASN A 163 -8.44 5.13 -6.36
CA ASN A 163 -9.12 6.29 -6.97
C ASN A 163 -8.26 7.55 -7.01
N HIS A 164 -7.07 7.53 -6.40
CA HIS A 164 -6.19 8.70 -6.36
C HIS A 164 -4.76 8.32 -6.73
N PHE A 165 -4.07 7.53 -5.90
CA PHE A 165 -2.64 7.26 -6.12
C PHE A 165 -2.37 6.53 -7.45
N THR A 166 -3.06 5.43 -7.72
CA THR A 166 -2.88 4.67 -8.98
C THR A 166 -3.32 5.47 -10.21
N VAL A 167 -4.34 6.33 -10.09
CA VAL A 167 -4.77 7.27 -11.14
C VAL A 167 -3.64 8.23 -11.51
N GLN A 168 -3.03 8.83 -10.49
CA GLN A 168 -1.93 9.78 -10.69
C GLN A 168 -0.70 9.09 -11.29
N VAL A 169 -0.38 7.87 -10.86
CA VAL A 169 0.69 7.08 -11.47
C VAL A 169 0.40 6.79 -12.96
N ALA A 170 -0.81 6.35 -13.30
CA ALA A 170 -1.18 6.03 -14.67
C ALA A 170 -1.15 7.23 -15.62
N LEU A 171 -1.44 8.43 -15.11
CA LEU A 171 -1.39 9.69 -15.86
C LEU A 171 0.02 10.31 -15.93
N GLY A 172 1.03 9.67 -15.33
CA GLY A 172 2.38 10.24 -15.24
C GLY A 172 2.43 11.50 -14.37
N GLY A 173 1.52 11.64 -13.41
CA GLY A 173 1.46 12.74 -12.44
C GLY A 173 2.46 12.58 -11.30
N THR A 174 2.59 13.63 -10.49
CA THR A 174 3.41 13.65 -9.28
C THR A 174 2.54 13.39 -8.06
N SER A 175 2.95 12.43 -7.21
CA SER A 175 2.25 12.11 -5.96
C SER A 175 3.05 12.58 -4.74
N ILE A 176 2.58 13.62 -4.06
CA ILE A 176 3.11 14.08 -2.78
C ILE A 176 2.44 13.27 -1.67
N MET A 177 3.19 12.36 -1.06
CA MET A 177 2.68 11.44 -0.05
C MET A 177 2.67 12.05 1.34
N ILE A 178 1.47 12.27 1.90
CA ILE A 178 1.31 12.84 3.24
C ILE A 178 1.19 11.70 4.25
N ARG A 179 2.24 11.50 5.06
CA ARG A 179 2.29 10.44 6.08
C ARG A 179 1.17 10.55 7.12
N LYS A 180 0.91 11.78 7.59
CA LYS A 180 -0.11 12.12 8.58
C LYS A 180 -0.71 13.47 8.19
N PHE A 181 -2.03 13.56 8.21
CA PHE A 181 -2.71 14.82 7.92
C PHE A 181 -2.35 15.88 8.97
N ASP A 182 -1.92 17.02 8.48
CA ASP A 182 -1.69 18.24 9.21
C ASP A 182 -2.03 19.41 8.27
N PRO A 183 -2.97 20.30 8.63
CA PRO A 183 -3.46 21.33 7.72
C PRO A 183 -2.38 22.33 7.30
N GLU A 184 -1.43 22.66 8.19
CA GLU A 184 -0.36 23.60 7.89
C GLU A 184 0.63 22.98 6.90
N ILE A 185 0.98 21.71 7.11
CA ILE A 185 1.85 20.96 6.18
C ILE A 185 1.18 20.83 4.81
N VAL A 186 -0.11 20.49 4.78
CA VAL A 186 -0.88 20.34 3.53
C VAL A 186 -0.92 21.66 2.77
N LEU A 187 -1.29 22.77 3.42
CA LEU A 187 -1.31 24.09 2.81
C LEU A 187 0.08 24.52 2.31
N GLY A 188 1.14 24.22 3.09
CA GLY A 188 2.52 24.48 2.69
C GLY A 188 2.92 23.72 1.41
N TYR A 189 2.52 22.46 1.26
CA TYR A 189 2.77 21.70 0.02
C TYR A 189 1.95 22.23 -1.17
N ILE A 190 0.70 22.66 -0.96
CA ILE A 190 -0.11 23.30 -2.01
C ILE A 190 0.62 24.55 -2.53
N GLU A 191 1.09 25.41 -1.63
CA GLU A 191 1.78 26.64 -2.01
C GLU A 191 3.12 26.36 -2.70
N LYS A 192 3.97 25.56 -2.06
CA LYS A 192 5.37 25.34 -2.48
C LYS A 192 5.47 24.50 -3.75
N GLU A 193 4.77 23.37 -3.78
CA GLU A 193 4.90 22.38 -4.86
C GLU A 193 3.82 22.59 -5.94
N ARG A 194 2.97 23.62 -5.80
CA ARG A 194 1.85 23.92 -6.71
C ARG A 194 0.91 22.71 -6.89
N ALA A 195 0.67 21.97 -5.81
CA ALA A 195 -0.24 20.85 -5.84
C ALA A 195 -1.65 21.32 -6.26
N ASN A 196 -2.18 20.70 -7.31
CA ASN A 196 -3.44 21.09 -7.95
C ASN A 196 -4.53 20.02 -7.82
N VAL A 197 -4.21 18.87 -7.22
CA VAL A 197 -5.17 17.81 -6.91
C VAL A 197 -5.07 17.44 -5.43
N ILE A 198 -6.22 17.34 -4.77
CA ILE A 198 -6.32 16.90 -3.39
C ILE A 198 -7.51 15.96 -3.24
N SER A 199 -7.32 14.88 -2.48
CA SER A 199 -8.40 13.99 -2.06
C SER A 199 -8.58 14.06 -0.55
N GLY A 200 -9.82 14.23 -0.08
CA GLY A 200 -10.14 14.23 1.34
C GLY A 200 -11.60 13.81 1.58
N SER A 201 -11.85 13.25 2.76
CA SER A 201 -13.22 13.11 3.27
C SER A 201 -13.66 14.44 3.88
N PRO A 202 -14.94 14.85 3.73
CA PRO A 202 -15.52 15.87 4.59
C PRO A 202 -15.35 15.47 6.07
N ALA A 203 -15.16 16.48 6.92
CA ALA A 203 -15.10 16.34 8.38
C ALA A 203 -16.49 16.21 9.00
#